data_AF-A0A4Y3NH66-F1
#
_entry.id   AF-A0A4Y3NH66-F1
#
_cell.length_a   1.000
_cell.length_b   1.000
_cell.length_c   1.000
_cell.angle_alpha   90.00
_cell.angle_beta   90.00
_cell.angle_gamma   90.00
#
_symmetry.space_group_name_H-M   'P 1'
#
loop_
_entity.id
_entity.type
_entity.pdbx_description
1 polymer ?
#
loop_
_entity_poly.entity_id
_entity_poly.type
_entity_poly.pdbx_seq_one_letter_code
_entity_poly.pdbx_strand_id
1 'polypeptide(L)'
;MDDSLIPFIALATAFTLLIISLCLFGVRRFNLRRALGTVDASICMAGNSWQMGVCRYQDNELEWFRLMSLSVIPKHRFTRSSLELLGRRQPTEDELVRIQPGVVVVELQYEGKKFMLAMNFDAYAGLSSWLEAGPVIGVGTWR
;
A
#
# COMPACT_ATOMS: atom_id res chain seq x y z
N MET A 1 -51.97 -5.99 -24.34
CA MET A 1 -50.69 -6.41 -23.73
C MET A 1 -49.81 -5.19 -23.84
N ASP A 2 -49.70 -4.44 -22.74
CA ASP A 2 -49.47 -2.99 -22.80
C ASP A 2 -48.07 -2.65 -23.33
N ASP A 3 -48.01 -2.01 -24.51
CA ASP A 3 -46.78 -1.53 -25.15
C ASP A 3 -45.95 -0.59 -24.25
N SER A 4 -46.59 -0.04 -23.21
CA SER A 4 -45.98 0.85 -22.21
C SER A 4 -45.23 0.10 -21.08
N LEU A 5 -45.47 -1.20 -20.88
CA LEU A 5 -44.80 -1.99 -19.85
C LEU A 5 -43.34 -2.30 -20.22
N ILE A 6 -43.06 -2.56 -21.49
CA ILE A 6 -41.71 -2.87 -21.98
C ILE A 6 -40.72 -1.73 -21.73
N PRO A 7 -41.01 -0.46 -22.12
CA PRO A 7 -40.08 0.64 -21.85
C PRO A 7 -39.94 0.94 -20.35
N PHE A 8 -41.00 0.74 -19.56
CA PHE A 8 -40.95 0.93 -18.11
C PHE A 8 -40.05 -0.11 -17.43
N ILE A 9 -40.17 -1.39 -17.83
CA ILE A 9 -39.30 -2.47 -17.35
C ILE A 9 -37.86 -2.22 -17.80
N ALA A 10 -37.63 -1.82 -19.05
CA ALA A 10 -36.30 -1.52 -19.57
C ALA A 10 -35.63 -0.37 -18.80
N LEU A 11 -36.35 0.73 -18.54
CA LEU A 11 -35.86 1.87 -17.76
C LEU A 11 -35.56 1.47 -16.32
N ALA A 12 -36.47 0.73 -15.67
CA ALA A 12 -36.28 0.24 -14.30
C ALA A 12 -35.06 -0.68 -14.20
N THR A 13 -34.85 -1.56 -15.19
CA THR A 13 -33.70 -2.46 -15.24
C THR A 13 -32.41 -1.69 -15.44
N ALA A 14 -32.38 -0.74 -16.37
CA ALA A 14 -31.21 0.12 -16.61
C ALA A 14 -30.85 0.95 -15.38
N PHE A 15 -31.85 1.51 -14.71
CA PHE A 15 -31.66 2.30 -13.48
C PHE A 15 -31.13 1.42 -12.33
N THR A 16 -31.68 0.21 -12.20
CA THR A 16 -31.21 -0.77 -11.21
C THR A 16 -29.75 -1.18 -11.47
N LEU A 17 -29.40 -1.47 -12.72
CA LEU A 17 -28.01 -1.76 -13.11
C LEU A 17 -27.07 -0.58 -12.83
N LEU A 18 -27.53 0.65 -13.07
CA LEU A 18 -26.75 1.85 -12.80
C LEU A 18 -26.52 2.04 -11.29
N ILE A 19 -27.55 1.83 -10.46
CA ILE A 19 -27.42 1.88 -9.00
C ILE A 19 -26.48 0.77 -8.50
N ILE A 20 -26.62 -0.46 -8.97
CA ILE A 20 -25.73 -1.58 -8.60
C ILE A 20 -24.29 -1.25 -9.00
N SER A 21 -24.07 -0.72 -10.20
CA SER A 21 -22.75 -0.28 -10.67
C SER A 21 -22.16 0.80 -9.76
N LEU A 22 -22.95 1.84 -9.42
CA LEU A 22 -22.51 2.89 -8.49
C LEU A 22 -22.22 2.35 -7.09
N CYS A 23 -23.06 1.45 -6.57
CA CYS A 23 -22.87 0.82 -5.26
C CYS A 23 -21.62 -0.06 -5.26
N LEU A 24 -21.40 -0.89 -6.28
CA LEU A 24 -20.19 -1.70 -6.42
C LEU A 24 -18.95 -0.81 -6.54
N PHE A 25 -19.02 0.26 -7.33
CA PHE A 25 -17.93 1.22 -7.49
C PHE A 25 -17.65 1.97 -6.18
N GLY A 26 -18.70 2.35 -5.46
CA GLY A 26 -18.66 2.99 -4.15
C GLY A 26 -18.09 2.08 -3.09
N VAL A 27 -18.55 0.83 -2.98
CA VAL A 27 -18.06 -0.19 -2.04
C VAL A 27 -16.63 -0.59 -2.37
N ARG A 28 -16.25 -0.69 -3.64
CA ARG A 28 -14.87 -0.92 -4.06
C ARG A 28 -13.97 0.25 -3.68
N ARG A 29 -14.40 1.49 -3.95
CA ARG A 29 -13.67 2.71 -3.60
C ARG A 29 -13.66 2.94 -2.09
N PHE A 30 -14.67 2.48 -1.38
CA PHE A 30 -14.76 2.54 0.07
C PHE A 30 -13.87 1.47 0.70
N ASN A 31 -13.85 0.22 0.23
CA ASN A 31 -12.87 -0.79 0.66
C ASN A 31 -11.43 -0.34 0.44
N LEU A 32 -11.16 0.41 -0.64
CA LEU A 32 -9.85 1.02 -0.87
C LEU A 32 -9.48 2.10 0.16
N ARG A 33 -10.48 2.85 0.65
CA ARG A 33 -10.31 3.85 1.72
C ARG A 33 -10.41 3.25 3.13
N ARG A 34 -11.02 2.08 3.28
CA ARG A 34 -11.32 1.40 4.55
C ARG A 34 -10.33 0.30 4.89
N ALA A 35 -9.27 0.11 4.08
CA ALA A 35 -8.11 -0.66 4.49
C ALA A 35 -7.41 0.08 5.65
N LEU A 36 -7.93 -0.12 6.87
CA LEU A 36 -7.27 0.23 8.13
C LEU A 36 -5.80 -0.22 8.03
N GLY A 37 -4.85 0.71 8.17
CA GLY A 37 -3.41 0.41 8.10
C GLY A 37 -2.71 0.75 6.79
N THR A 38 -3.33 1.55 5.91
CA THR A 38 -2.62 2.13 4.75
C THR A 38 -1.85 3.40 5.14
N VAL A 39 -0.56 3.44 4.84
CA VAL A 39 0.31 4.60 5.05
C VAL A 39 0.96 5.02 3.73
N ASP A 40 1.12 6.31 3.53
CA ASP A 40 1.84 6.81 2.36
C ASP A 40 3.33 6.47 2.47
N ALA A 41 3.82 5.72 1.48
CA ALA A 41 5.18 5.21 1.46
C ALA A 41 5.71 5.14 0.02
N SER A 42 6.79 5.86 -0.25
CA SER A 42 7.52 5.74 -1.51
C SER A 42 8.54 4.61 -1.42
N ILE A 43 8.69 3.80 -2.47
CA ILE A 43 9.69 2.72 -2.53
C ILE A 43 10.81 3.05 -3.51
N CYS A 44 12.04 2.71 -3.14
CA CYS A 44 13.21 2.74 -4.00
C CYS A 44 13.93 1.40 -3.90
N MET A 45 13.85 0.59 -4.95
CA MET A 45 14.61 -0.66 -5.06
C MET A 45 16.07 -0.31 -5.38
N ALA A 46 17.05 -0.98 -4.76
CA ALA A 46 18.49 -0.66 -4.89
C ALA A 46 18.92 -0.32 -6.32
N GLY A 47 19.08 0.99 -6.60
CA GLY A 47 19.52 1.52 -7.90
C GLY A 47 18.43 2.03 -8.84
N ASN A 48 17.15 2.02 -8.44
CA ASN A 48 16.03 2.44 -9.28
C ASN A 48 15.40 3.78 -8.84
N SER A 49 14.52 4.34 -9.67
CA SER A 49 13.80 5.58 -9.32
C SER A 49 12.81 5.39 -8.17
N TRP A 50 12.68 6.41 -7.31
CA TRP A 50 11.62 6.50 -6.30
C TRP A 50 10.23 6.37 -6.94
N GLN A 51 9.44 5.42 -6.44
CA GLN A 51 8.06 5.22 -6.86
C GLN A 51 7.12 5.57 -5.72
N MET A 52 6.19 6.48 -5.96
CA MET A 52 5.22 6.91 -4.96
C MET A 52 4.10 5.87 -4.82
N GLY A 53 3.76 5.55 -3.58
CA GLY A 53 2.85 4.46 -3.26
C GLY A 53 2.27 4.52 -1.86
N VAL A 54 1.50 3.49 -1.56
CA VAL A 54 0.84 3.29 -0.28
C VAL A 54 1.24 1.91 0.22
N CYS A 55 1.74 1.83 1.45
CA CYS A 55 2.00 0.58 2.13
C CYS A 55 0.78 0.17 2.95
N ARG A 56 0.47 -1.12 2.97
CA ARG A 56 -0.52 -1.74 3.84
C ARG A 56 0.17 -2.78 4.71
N TYR A 57 -0.01 -2.67 6.01
CA TYR A 57 0.41 -3.69 6.96
C TYR A 57 -0.65 -4.80 7.04
N GLN A 58 -0.26 -6.04 6.77
CA GLN A 58 -1.04 -7.24 7.07
C GLN A 58 -0.34 -8.02 8.20
N ASP A 59 -0.99 -9.02 8.80
CA ASP A 59 -0.44 -9.73 9.96
C ASP A 59 0.98 -10.30 9.74
N ASN A 60 1.24 -10.85 8.54
CA ASN A 60 2.52 -11.48 8.20
C ASN A 60 3.19 -10.93 6.94
N GLU A 61 2.62 -9.90 6.31
CA GLU A 61 3.11 -9.37 5.04
C GLU A 61 2.99 -7.85 4.99
N LEU A 62 3.98 -7.21 4.38
CA LEU A 62 3.95 -5.80 4.01
C LEU A 62 3.65 -5.71 2.52
N GLU A 63 2.52 -5.12 2.17
CA GLU A 63 2.11 -4.93 0.79
C GLU A 63 2.31 -3.48 0.37
N TRP A 64 2.91 -3.27 -0.80
CA TRP A 64 3.08 -1.94 -1.39
C TRP A 64 2.28 -1.79 -2.68
N PHE A 65 1.48 -0.73 -2.74
CA PHE A 65 0.58 -0.37 -3.83
C PHE A 65 1.06 0.91 -4.50
N ARG A 66 0.90 1.02 -5.82
CA ARG A 66 1.30 2.22 -6.55
C ARG A 66 0.18 3.28 -6.46
N LEU A 67 0.52 4.49 -6.01
CA LEU A 67 -0.45 5.56 -5.71
C LEU A 67 -1.25 6.01 -6.94
N MET A 68 -0.61 6.00 -8.12
CA MET A 68 -1.20 6.38 -9.40
C MET A 68 -1.83 5.21 -10.19
N SER A 69 -1.96 4.01 -9.61
CA SER A 69 -2.52 2.86 -10.30
C SER A 69 -3.96 2.61 -9.88
N LEU A 70 -4.88 2.49 -10.86
CA LEU A 70 -6.25 1.99 -10.65
C LEU A 70 -6.30 0.49 -10.26
N SER A 71 -5.15 -0.19 -10.20
CA SER A 71 -5.05 -1.61 -9.88
C SER A 71 -5.11 -1.85 -8.37
N VAL A 72 -6.01 -2.75 -7.97
CA VAL A 72 -6.22 -3.22 -6.57
C VAL A 72 -5.16 -4.27 -6.17
N ILE A 73 -4.15 -4.50 -7.02
CA ILE A 73 -3.17 -5.57 -6.86
C ILE A 73 -1.87 -4.95 -6.29
N PRO A 74 -1.33 -5.49 -5.19
CA PRO A 74 -0.05 -5.02 -4.66
C PRO A 74 1.06 -5.30 -5.66
N LYS A 75 1.88 -4.29 -5.97
CA LYS A 75 2.99 -4.44 -6.90
C LYS A 75 4.15 -5.19 -6.24
N HIS A 76 4.34 -4.97 -4.94
CA HIS A 76 5.34 -5.65 -4.14
C HIS A 76 4.68 -6.18 -2.87
N ARG A 77 5.02 -7.42 -2.52
CA ARG A 77 4.61 -8.10 -1.29
C ARG A 77 5.88 -8.58 -0.62
N PHE A 78 6.07 -8.21 0.64
CA PHE A 78 7.22 -8.56 1.43
C PHE A 78 6.76 -9.35 2.64
N THR A 79 7.12 -10.63 2.70
CA THR A 79 6.86 -11.45 3.88
C THR A 79 7.64 -10.92 5.07
N ARG A 80 6.95 -10.74 6.19
CA ARG A 80 7.51 -10.22 7.43
C ARG A 80 8.72 -11.03 7.92
N SER A 81 8.64 -12.36 7.85
CA SER A 81 9.70 -13.27 8.28
C SER A 81 10.97 -13.22 7.42
N SER A 82 10.95 -12.51 6.31
CA SER A 82 12.14 -12.33 5.47
C SER A 82 12.53 -10.86 5.36
N LEU A 83 11.85 -9.99 6.13
CA LEU A 83 12.03 -8.55 6.12
C LEU A 83 12.87 -8.13 7.33
N GLU A 84 14.02 -7.54 7.06
CA GLU A 84 14.94 -7.05 8.08
C GLU A 84 15.03 -5.53 8.03
N LEU A 85 14.94 -4.89 9.20
CA LEU A 85 15.13 -3.46 9.36
C LEU A 85 16.60 -3.15 9.58
N LEU A 86 17.25 -2.55 8.57
CA LEU A 86 18.67 -2.19 8.65
C LEU A 86 18.87 -0.87 9.40
N GLY A 87 17.93 0.07 9.24
CA GLY A 87 17.98 1.36 9.91
C GLY A 87 17.13 2.42 9.23
N ARG A 88 17.34 3.68 9.65
CA ARG A 88 16.70 4.85 9.05
C ARG A 88 17.72 5.96 8.83
N ARG A 89 17.51 6.75 7.80
CA ARG A 89 18.27 7.96 7.49
C ARG A 89 17.34 9.12 7.12
N GLN A 90 17.88 10.33 7.14
CA GLN A 90 17.18 11.48 6.58
C GLN A 90 17.27 11.45 5.04
N PRO A 91 16.22 11.90 4.33
CA PRO A 91 16.26 12.05 2.88
C PRO A 91 17.32 13.08 2.47
N THR A 92 18.02 12.80 1.38
CA THR A 92 18.98 13.74 0.78
C THR A 92 18.25 14.84 0.01
N GLU A 93 18.90 15.99 -0.24
CA GLU A 93 18.31 17.12 -0.99
C GLU A 93 17.75 16.71 -2.37
N ASP A 94 18.44 15.84 -3.11
CA ASP A 94 17.95 15.31 -4.39
C ASP A 94 16.70 14.42 -4.27
N GLU A 95 16.54 13.77 -3.11
CA GLU A 95 15.40 12.89 -2.82
C GLU A 95 14.19 13.69 -2.32
N LEU A 96 14.41 14.81 -1.62
CA LEU A 96 13.35 15.74 -1.19
C LEU A 96 12.53 16.29 -2.36
N VAL A 97 13.09 16.33 -3.58
CA VAL A 97 12.37 16.74 -4.79
C VAL A 97 11.39 15.65 -5.26
N ARG A 98 11.63 14.38 -4.91
CA ARG A 98 10.87 13.21 -5.37
C ARG A 98 9.97 12.60 -4.30
N ILE A 99 10.15 13.00 -3.05
CA ILE A 99 9.46 12.43 -1.89
C ILE A 99 8.85 13.58 -1.08
N GLN A 100 7.78 13.31 -0.34
CA GLN A 100 7.10 14.30 0.48
C GLN A 100 8.02 14.90 1.54
N PRO A 101 7.89 16.20 1.87
CA PRO A 101 8.67 16.83 2.92
C PRO A 101 8.33 16.24 4.30
N GLY A 102 9.34 16.11 5.18
CA GLY A 102 9.16 15.61 6.56
C GLY A 102 9.11 14.09 6.71
N VAL A 103 9.42 13.33 5.65
CA VAL A 103 9.50 11.86 5.69
C VAL A 103 10.88 11.36 6.09
N VAL A 104 10.94 10.15 6.64
CA VAL A 104 12.17 9.40 6.92
C VAL A 104 12.38 8.32 5.87
N VAL A 105 13.63 8.10 5.47
CA VAL A 105 14.01 7.00 4.57
C VAL A 105 14.42 5.81 5.42
N VAL A 106 13.71 4.71 5.29
CA VAL A 106 13.91 3.46 6.02
C VAL A 106 14.61 2.48 5.10
N GLU A 107 15.72 1.91 5.57
CA GLU A 107 16.48 0.90 4.84
C GLU A 107 16.04 -0.49 5.30
N LEU A 108 15.54 -1.28 4.34
CA LEU A 108 15.01 -2.61 4.57
C LEU A 108 15.77 -3.61 3.69
N GLN A 109 15.87 -4.84 4.17
CA GLN A 109 16.36 -5.97 3.39
C GLN A 109 15.27 -7.03 3.31
N TYR A 110 15.02 -7.52 2.10
CA TYR A 110 14.09 -8.63 1.85
C TYR A 110 14.78 -9.69 1.01
N GLU A 111 14.88 -10.91 1.55
CA GLU A 111 15.53 -12.05 0.86
C GLU A 111 16.93 -11.68 0.31
N GLY A 112 17.73 -10.96 1.10
CA GLY A 112 19.05 -10.48 0.69
C GLY A 112 19.06 -9.23 -0.19
N LYS A 113 17.92 -8.79 -0.75
CA LYS A 113 17.81 -7.58 -1.57
C LYS A 113 17.51 -6.36 -0.70
N LYS A 114 18.37 -5.35 -0.78
CA LYS A 114 18.16 -4.08 -0.09
C LYS A 114 17.20 -3.19 -0.88
N PHE A 115 16.31 -2.52 -0.17
CA PHE A 115 15.45 -1.48 -0.71
C PHE A 115 15.19 -0.42 0.35
N MET A 116 14.74 0.75 -0.11
CA MET A 116 14.45 1.88 0.74
C MET A 116 12.97 2.21 0.66
N LEU A 117 12.40 2.58 1.80
CA LEU A 117 11.01 3.02 1.92
C LEU A 117 10.99 4.39 2.58
N ALA A 118 10.44 5.39 1.90
CA ALA A 118 10.29 6.72 2.46
C ALA A 118 8.86 6.94 2.93
N MET A 119 8.69 7.19 4.22
CA MET A 119 7.39 7.30 4.88
C MET A 119 7.46 8.34 6.00
N ASN A 120 6.32 8.84 6.47
CA ASN A 120 6.32 9.73 7.62
C ASN A 120 6.80 9.00 8.90
N PHE A 121 7.25 9.76 9.90
CA PHE A 121 7.76 9.19 11.15
C PHE A 121 6.73 8.31 11.88
N ASP A 122 5.45 8.69 11.87
CA ASP A 122 4.37 7.90 12.46
C ASP A 122 4.21 6.54 11.77
N ALA A 123 4.34 6.50 10.45
CA ALA A 123 4.31 5.26 9.66
C ALA A 123 5.54 4.40 9.95
N TYR A 124 6.72 5.00 10.12
CA TYR A 124 7.92 4.28 10.54
C TYR A 124 7.76 3.66 11.93
N ALA A 125 7.21 4.39 12.89
CA ALA A 125 6.94 3.85 14.22
C ALA A 125 5.97 2.66 14.15
N GLY A 126 4.93 2.75 13.31
CA GLY A 126 4.03 1.65 12.99
C GLY A 126 4.74 0.44 12.38
N LEU A 127 5.61 0.65 11.38
CA LEU A 127 6.41 -0.42 10.75
C LEU A 127 7.34 -1.11 11.74
N SER A 128 8.05 -0.34 12.59
CA SER A 128 8.96 -0.88 13.61
C SER A 128 8.20 -1.73 14.61
N SER A 129 7.09 -1.21 15.16
CA SER A 129 6.24 -1.95 16.09
C SER A 129 5.65 -3.19 15.43
N TRP A 130 5.20 -3.08 14.18
CA TRP A 130 4.69 -4.21 13.42
C TRP A 130 5.76 -5.28 13.21
N LEU A 131 7.01 -4.91 12.91
CA LEU A 131 8.12 -5.86 12.76
C LEU A 131 8.51 -6.54 14.08
N GLU A 132 8.42 -5.83 15.20
CA GLU A 132 8.70 -6.36 16.55
C GLU A 132 7.59 -7.28 17.08
N ALA A 133 6.32 -7.03 16.71
CA ALA A 133 5.14 -7.67 17.29
C ALA A 133 4.86 -9.13 16.87
N GLY A 134 5.86 -9.94 16.57
CA GLY A 134 5.66 -11.20 15.85
C GLY A 134 6.96 -11.93 15.65
N PRO A 135 6.92 -13.12 15.03
CA PRO A 135 7.93 -14.13 15.28
C PRO A 135 9.30 -13.63 14.84
N VAL A 136 10.16 -13.38 15.84
CA VAL A 136 11.54 -12.96 15.65
C VAL A 136 12.29 -14.10 14.98
N ILE A 137 12.43 -14.04 13.66
CA ILE A 137 13.36 -14.91 12.94
C ILE A 137 14.76 -14.40 13.25
N GLY A 138 15.57 -15.33 13.77
CA GLY A 138 16.71 -15.03 14.62
C GLY A 138 17.72 -14.05 14.04
N VAL A 139 18.08 -13.09 14.88
CA VAL A 139 19.29 -12.29 14.80
C VAL A 139 20.49 -13.26 14.74
N GLY A 140 21.00 -13.46 13.53
CA GLY A 140 22.23 -14.19 13.27
C GLY A 140 23.44 -13.35 13.72
N THR A 141 23.92 -13.69 14.91
CA THR A 141 25.31 -13.57 15.40
C THR A 141 25.89 -12.17 15.55
N TRP A 142 25.77 -11.64 16.76
CA TRP A 142 26.88 -10.92 17.39
C TRP A 142 27.95 -11.94 17.78
N ARG A 143 29.02 -12.05 17.00
CA ARG A 143 30.31 -12.62 17.41
C ARG A 143 31.43 -11.91 16.69
#